data_AF-A0A124SDI2-F1
#
_entry.id   AF-A0A124SDI2-F1
#
_cell.length_a   1.000
_cell.length_b   1.000
_cell.length_c   1.000
_cell.angle_alpha   90.00
_cell.angle_beta   90.00
_cell.angle_gamma   90.00
#
_symmetry.space_group_name_H-M   'P 1'
#
loop_
_entity.id
_entity.type
_entity.pdbx_description
1 polymer ?
#
loop_
_entity_poly.entity_id
_entity_poly.type
_entity_poly.pdbx_seq_one_letter_code
_entity_poly.pdbx_strand_id
1 'polypeptide(L)'
;MAIIYKQQGNYADAISCYNEVLHFDPLVADGLEIGRVKEAIQHYSHAIVIRPHLDEAYANMASAYEDSEHVEAAIKSYRQALAIHPNFPKATCNLLHTLQCVCD
;
A
#
# COMPACT_ATOMS: atom_id res chain seq x y z
N MET A 1 -21.67 -10.28 -20.11
CA MET A 1 -20.42 -10.18 -20.88
C MET A 1 -19.28 -10.05 -19.89
N ALA A 2 -18.74 -11.20 -19.52
CA ALA A 2 -17.47 -11.26 -18.81
C ALA A 2 -16.35 -10.89 -19.78
N ILE A 3 -15.27 -10.37 -19.20
CA ILE A 3 -13.97 -10.10 -19.79
C ILE A 3 -13.87 -8.73 -20.51
N ILE A 4 -12.73 -8.07 -20.23
CA ILE A 4 -12.00 -7.04 -20.98
C ILE A 4 -12.10 -5.59 -20.41
N TYR A 5 -10.94 -5.11 -19.93
CA TYR A 5 -10.56 -3.76 -19.42
C TYR A 5 -11.02 -3.44 -17.98
N LYS A 6 -10.18 -3.47 -16.95
CA LYS A 6 -9.02 -2.56 -16.79
C LYS A 6 -7.96 -3.17 -15.84
N GLN A 7 -7.21 -4.15 -16.34
CA GLN A 7 -5.84 -4.33 -15.89
C GLN A 7 -5.02 -3.20 -16.52
N GLN A 8 -4.60 -2.23 -15.69
CA GLN A 8 -3.51 -1.25 -15.88
C GLN A 8 -3.94 0.12 -15.31
N GLY A 9 -3.30 0.52 -14.21
CA GLY A 9 -3.05 1.94 -13.92
C GLY A 9 -4.03 2.71 -13.03
N ASN A 10 -5.03 2.08 -12.40
CA ASN A 10 -6.11 2.82 -11.73
C ASN A 10 -6.14 2.78 -10.20
N TYR A 11 -5.01 2.49 -9.54
CA TYR A 11 -4.92 2.63 -8.08
C TYR A 11 -5.15 4.09 -7.64
N ALA A 12 -4.81 5.07 -8.49
CA ALA A 12 -5.04 6.49 -8.23
C ALA A 12 -6.53 6.88 -8.22
N ASP A 13 -7.34 6.34 -9.14
CA ASP A 13 -8.79 6.61 -9.18
C ASP A 13 -9.52 6.02 -7.97
N ALA A 14 -9.07 4.86 -7.47
CA ALA A 14 -9.61 4.30 -6.24
C ALA A 14 -9.36 5.27 -5.07
N ILE A 15 -8.12 5.72 -4.89
CA ILE A 15 -7.74 6.68 -3.83
C ILE A 15 -8.52 8.01 -3.98
N SER A 16 -8.75 8.49 -5.21
CA SER A 16 -9.48 9.73 -5.47
C SER A 16 -10.97 9.64 -5.11
N CYS A 17 -11.65 8.52 -5.42
CA CYS A 17 -13.02 8.29 -4.97
C CYS A 17 -13.13 8.17 -3.44
N TYR A 18 -12.07 7.69 -2.77
CA TYR A 18 -12.05 7.59 -1.31
C TYR A 18 -11.83 8.93 -0.59
N ASN A 19 -11.14 9.90 -1.19
CA ASN A 19 -10.95 11.24 -0.62
C ASN A 19 -12.24 12.08 -0.61
N GLU A 20 -13.23 11.76 -1.45
CA GLU A 20 -14.54 12.44 -1.43
C GLU A 20 -15.36 12.11 -0.17
N VAL A 21 -15.20 10.91 0.39
CA VAL A 21 -15.95 10.46 1.58
C VAL A 21 -15.41 11.06 2.88
N LEU A 22 -14.10 11.38 2.91
CA LEU A 22 -13.41 11.99 4.05
C LEU A 22 -13.89 13.42 4.39
N HIS A 23 -14.65 14.07 3.52
CA HIS A 23 -15.18 15.41 3.78
C HIS A 23 -16.44 15.41 4.67
N PHE A 24 -17.07 14.25 4.90
CA PHE A 24 -18.40 14.18 5.50
C PHE A 24 -18.43 14.01 7.01
N ASP A 25 -17.49 13.29 7.64
CA ASP A 25 -17.47 13.16 9.12
C ASP A 25 -16.14 12.59 9.66
N PRO A 26 -15.37 13.34 10.48
CA PRO A 26 -14.10 12.89 11.07
C PRO A 26 -14.23 11.70 12.03
N LEU A 27 -15.40 11.48 12.62
CA LEU A 27 -15.63 10.40 13.60
C LEU A 27 -15.86 9.03 12.94
N VAL A 28 -16.32 9.04 11.69
CA VAL A 28 -16.48 7.85 10.83
C VAL A 28 -15.15 7.52 10.14
N ALA A 29 -14.30 8.54 9.93
CA ALA A 29 -12.98 8.40 9.32
C ALA A 29 -12.06 7.43 10.08
N ASP A 30 -11.99 7.52 11.41
CA ASP A 30 -11.08 6.69 12.23
C ASP A 30 -11.33 5.17 12.06
N GLY A 31 -12.60 4.74 12.03
CA GLY A 31 -12.98 3.35 11.78
C GLY A 31 -12.82 2.93 10.32
N LEU A 32 -13.03 3.85 9.38
CA LEU A 32 -12.87 3.60 7.94
C LEU A 32 -11.39 3.53 7.54
N GLU A 33 -10.50 4.32 8.14
CA GLU A 33 -9.07 4.27 7.82
C GLU A 33 -8.47 2.91 8.23
N ILE A 34 -8.83 2.40 9.42
CA ILE A 34 -8.44 1.04 9.85
C ILE A 34 -9.03 -0.04 8.94
N GLY A 35 -10.27 0.14 8.46
CA GLY A 35 -10.90 -0.77 7.49
C GLY A 35 -10.21 -0.74 6.12
N ARG A 36 -9.88 0.45 5.62
CA ARG A 36 -9.26 0.70 4.31
C ARG A 36 -7.85 0.15 4.22
N VAL A 37 -7.08 0.26 5.31
CA VAL A 37 -5.73 -0.32 5.32
C VAL A 37 -5.79 -1.84 5.27
N LYS A 38 -6.70 -2.47 6.03
CA LYS A 38 -6.88 -3.93 5.98
C LYS A 38 -7.30 -4.42 4.60
N GLU A 39 -8.25 -3.74 3.95
CA GLU A 39 -8.66 -4.06 2.58
C GLU A 39 -7.50 -3.87 1.59
N ALA A 40 -6.76 -2.76 1.68
CA ALA A 40 -5.60 -2.51 0.83
C ALA A 40 -4.55 -3.61 0.96
N ILE A 41 -4.20 -4.00 2.19
CA ILE A 41 -3.26 -5.09 2.47
C ILE A 41 -3.76 -6.41 1.84
N GLN A 42 -5.05 -6.73 1.99
CA GLN A 42 -5.61 -7.95 1.39
C GLN A 42 -5.56 -7.91 -0.15
N HIS A 43 -5.87 -6.78 -0.76
CA HIS A 43 -5.79 -6.59 -2.20
C HIS A 43 -4.35 -6.76 -2.71
N TYR A 44 -3.37 -6.16 -2.04
CA TYR A 44 -1.96 -6.32 -2.43
C TYR A 44 -1.45 -7.74 -2.17
N SER A 45 -1.87 -8.39 -1.08
CA SER A 45 -1.55 -9.79 -0.82
C SER A 45 -2.07 -10.71 -1.94
N HIS A 46 -3.31 -10.50 -2.40
CA HIS A 46 -3.85 -11.24 -3.53
C HIS A 46 -3.12 -10.92 -4.84
N ALA A 47 -2.70 -9.67 -5.06
CA ALA A 47 -1.90 -9.28 -6.21
C ALA A 47 -0.53 -9.98 -6.21
N ILE A 48 0.10 -10.13 -5.05
CA ILE A 48 1.36 -10.85 -4.85
C ILE A 48 1.19 -12.34 -5.13
N VAL A 49 0.07 -12.96 -4.73
CA VAL A 49 -0.22 -14.37 -5.04
C VAL A 49 -0.32 -14.59 -6.56
N ILE A 50 -0.94 -13.67 -7.30
CA ILE A 50 -1.05 -13.76 -8.76
C ILE A 50 0.28 -13.41 -9.44
N ARG A 51 0.99 -12.39 -8.94
CA ARG A 51 2.26 -11.91 -9.47
C ARG A 51 3.28 -11.72 -8.33
N PRO A 52 4.05 -12.76 -8.00
CA PRO A 52 5.01 -12.71 -6.90
C PRO A 52 6.22 -11.81 -7.16
N HIS A 53 6.41 -11.35 -8.39
CA HIS A 53 7.49 -10.43 -8.78
C HIS A 53 7.01 -8.99 -9.01
N LEU A 54 5.86 -8.61 -8.43
CA LEU A 54 5.33 -7.26 -8.54
C LEU A 54 5.86 -6.37 -7.41
N ASP A 55 7.02 -5.75 -7.65
CA ASP A 55 7.71 -4.83 -6.73
C ASP A 55 6.81 -3.67 -6.26
N GLU A 56 5.99 -3.10 -7.15
CA GLU A 56 5.03 -2.06 -6.80
C GLU A 56 3.98 -2.52 -5.77
N ALA A 57 3.53 -3.78 -5.83
CA ALA A 57 2.55 -4.29 -4.87
C ALA A 57 3.16 -4.45 -3.48
N TYR A 58 4.40 -4.91 -3.39
CA TYR A 58 5.13 -4.97 -2.11
C TYR A 58 5.35 -3.57 -1.52
N ALA A 59 5.70 -2.57 -2.33
CA ALA A 59 5.89 -1.21 -1.85
C ALA A 59 4.58 -0.52 -1.44
N ASN A 60 3.48 -0.73 -2.19
CA ASN A 60 2.19 -0.18 -1.82
C ASN A 60 1.59 -0.89 -0.59
N MET A 61 1.83 -2.19 -0.44
CA MET A 61 1.47 -2.93 0.78
C MET A 61 2.28 -2.42 1.99
N ALA A 62 3.56 -2.11 1.80
CA ALA A 62 4.41 -1.55 2.84
C ALA A 62 3.91 -0.18 3.30
N SER A 63 3.54 0.70 2.37
CA SER A 63 2.94 2.00 2.67
C SER A 63 1.64 1.85 3.47
N ALA A 64 0.78 0.89 3.09
CA ALA A 64 -0.44 0.63 3.85
C ALA A 64 -0.12 0.16 5.28
N TYR A 65 0.89 -0.69 5.48
CA TYR A 65 1.32 -1.08 6.83
C TYR A 65 1.86 0.09 7.65
N GLU A 66 2.59 1.00 7.01
CA GLU A 66 3.12 2.23 7.62
C GLU A 66 1.97 3.13 8.11
N ASP A 67 0.95 3.33 7.27
CA ASP A 67 -0.26 4.10 7.62
C ASP A 67 -1.08 3.48 8.76
N SER A 68 -0.93 2.16 9.00
CA SER A 68 -1.56 1.46 10.13
C SER A 68 -0.64 1.29 11.34
N GLU A 69 0.48 2.00 11.41
CA GLU A 69 1.46 1.90 12.50
C GLU A 69 2.11 0.50 12.64
N HIS A 70 1.98 -0.37 11.62
CA HIS A 70 2.60 -1.70 11.58
C HIS A 70 3.99 -1.63 10.93
N VAL A 71 4.88 -0.89 11.57
CA VAL A 71 6.15 -0.45 10.98
C VAL A 71 7.09 -1.61 10.62
N GLU A 72 7.15 -2.67 11.44
CA GLU A 72 7.96 -3.86 11.15
C GLU A 72 7.47 -4.60 9.90
N ALA A 73 6.16 -4.63 9.67
CA ALA A 73 5.58 -5.26 8.48
C ALA A 73 5.84 -4.41 7.22
N ALA A 74 5.80 -3.08 7.36
CA ALA A 74 6.18 -2.14 6.31
C ALA A 74 7.65 -2.36 5.88
N ILE A 75 8.58 -2.38 6.82
CA ILE A 75 10.02 -2.59 6.55
C ILE A 75 10.27 -3.91 5.82
N LYS A 76 9.64 -5.01 6.26
CA LYS A 76 9.77 -6.32 5.59
C LYS A 76 9.28 -6.26 4.15
N SER A 77 8.15 -5.60 3.92
CA SER A 77 7.52 -5.47 2.61
C SER A 77 8.36 -4.60 1.66
N TYR A 78 8.90 -3.46 2.12
CA TYR A 78 9.82 -2.66 1.33
C TYR A 78 11.12 -3.41 1.00
N ARG A 79 11.67 -4.18 1.93
CA ARG A 79 12.85 -5.03 1.66
C ARG A 79 12.55 -6.09 0.59
N GLN A 80 11.36 -6.68 0.58
CA GLN A 80 10.96 -7.60 -0.50
C GLN A 80 10.85 -6.89 -1.84
N ALA A 81 10.26 -5.69 -1.88
CA ALA A 81 10.21 -4.88 -3.10
C ALA A 81 11.62 -4.61 -3.65
N LEU A 82 12.57 -4.24 -2.79
CA LEU A 82 13.97 -3.99 -3.16
C LEU A 82 14.75 -5.26 -3.51
N ALA A 83 14.38 -6.42 -2.94
CA ALA A 83 14.98 -7.69 -3.33
C ALA A 83 14.57 -8.10 -4.75
N ILE A 84 13.34 -7.77 -5.17
CA ILE A 84 12.85 -7.99 -6.54
C ILE A 84 13.43 -6.94 -7.49
N HIS A 85 13.44 -5.68 -7.07
CA HIS A 85 13.92 -4.56 -7.86
C HIS A 85 14.86 -3.66 -7.03
N PRO A 86 16.17 -3.94 -7.03
CA PRO A 86 17.15 -3.19 -6.24
C PRO A 86 17.24 -1.71 -6.60
N ASN A 87 16.88 -1.34 -7.83
CA ASN A 87 16.87 0.02 -8.32
C ASN A 87 15.45 0.61 -8.30
N PHE A 88 14.75 0.50 -7.17
CA PHE A 88 13.41 1.08 -6.98
C PHE A 88 13.45 2.27 -6.01
N PRO A 89 13.67 3.51 -6.49
CA PRO A 89 13.90 4.67 -5.64
C PRO A 89 12.76 4.93 -4.67
N LYS A 90 11.51 4.70 -5.08
CA LYS A 90 10.34 4.91 -4.23
C LYS A 90 10.36 4.01 -3.00
N ALA A 91 10.63 2.71 -3.16
CA ALA A 91 10.73 1.79 -2.03
C ALA A 91 11.95 2.10 -1.14
N THR A 92 13.08 2.52 -1.72
CA THR A 92 14.25 2.92 -0.94
C THR A 92 13.99 4.17 -0.11
N CYS A 93 13.40 5.22 -0.68
CA CYS A 93 13.07 6.45 0.03
C CYS A 93 12.09 6.18 1.17
N ASN A 94 11.02 5.44 0.89
CA ASN A 94 10.03 5.13 1.92
C ASN A 94 10.63 4.25 3.02
N LEU A 95 11.41 3.20 2.68
CA LEU A 95 12.10 2.39 3.67
C LEU A 95 13.01 3.23 4.57
N LEU A 96 13.73 4.20 4.00
CA LEU A 96 14.59 5.09 4.77
C LEU A 96 13.78 5.93 5.75
N HIS A 97 12.67 6.51 5.28
CA HIS A 97 11.74 7.27 6.11
C HIS A 97 11.16 6.43 7.26
N THR A 98 10.64 5.24 6.93
CA THR A 98 10.11 4.30 7.90
C THR A 98 11.15 3.90 8.95
N LEU A 99 12.40 3.68 8.54
CA LEU A 99 13.49 3.37 9.47
C LEU A 99 13.88 4.54 10.36
N GLN A 100 13.81 5.78 9.85
CA GLN A 100 14.07 6.98 10.66
C GLN A 100 13.03 7.11 11.78
N CYS A 101 11.75 6.93 11.48
CA CYS A 101 10.68 7.01 12.46
C CYS A 101 10.74 5.94 13.58
N VAL A 102 11.40 4.80 13.34
CA VAL A 102 11.61 3.75 14.38
C VAL A 102 12.82 4.07 15.28
N CYS A 103 13.76 4.88 14.79
CA CYS A 103 15.00 5.17 15.50
C CYS A 103 14.91 6.39 16.44
N ASP A 104 13.84 7.19 16.34
CA ASP A 104 13.52 8.31 17.24
C ASP A 104 12.64 7.84 18.43
#